data_AF-A0A968AUW0-F1
#
_entry.id   AF-A0A968AUW0-F1
#
_cell.length_a   1.000
_cell.length_b   1.000
_cell.length_c   1.000
_cell.angle_alpha   90.00
_cell.angle_beta   90.00
_cell.angle_gamma   90.00
#
_symmetry.space_group_name_H-M   'P 1'
#
loop_
_entity.id
_entity.type
_entity.pdbx_description
1 polymer ?
#
loop_
_entity_poly.entity_id
_entity_poly.type
_entity_poly.pdbx_seq_one_letter_code
_entity_poly.pdbx_strand_id
1 'polypeptide(L)' 'MTVFPQLLATEDVTLVVLGSGEARYEEFFTRLQQEHRERVVFYRGYSNELAHWIEAGADFFVMPSRYE' A
#
# COMPACT_ATOMS: atom_id res chain seq x y z
N MET A 1 -3.82 11.20 -6.36
CA MET A 1 -2.96 10.47 -5.41
C MET A 1 -1.51 10.52 -5.90
N THR A 2 -0.83 11.65 -5.73
CA THR A 2 0.54 11.85 -6.28
C THR A 2 1.64 11.41 -5.32
N VAL A 3 1.33 11.30 -4.03
CA VAL A 3 2.31 11.10 -2.95
C VAL A 3 3.06 9.77 -3.09
N PHE A 4 2.38 8.65 -3.38
CA PHE A 4 3.06 7.35 -3.46
C PHE A 4 4.06 7.26 -4.62
N PRO A 5 3.73 7.64 -5.87
CA PRO A 5 4.73 7.70 -6.94
C PRO A 5 5.93 8.60 -6.60
N GLN A 6 5.68 9.76 -5.98
CA GLN A 6 6.73 10.70 -5.59
C GLN A 6 7.65 10.08 -4.52
N LEU A 7 7.07 9.50 -3.48
CA LEU A 7 7.79 8.82 -2.40
C LEU A 7 8.65 7.67 -2.93
N LEU A 8 8.09 6.83 -3.81
CA LEU A 8 8.83 5.72 -4.43
C LEU A 8 9.97 6.21 -5.34
N ALA A 9 9.84 7.40 -5.92
CA ALA A 9 10.87 7.97 -6.80
C ALA A 9 12.01 8.66 -6.03
N THR A 10 11.75 9.24 -4.86
CA THR A 10 12.75 10.02 -4.10
C THR A 10 13.37 9.26 -2.93
N GLU A 11 12.62 8.33 -2.32
CA GLU A 11 13.06 7.60 -1.13
C GLU A 11 13.27 6.13 -1.44
N ASP A 12 14.16 5.49 -0.68
CA ASP A 12 14.36 4.03 -0.71
C ASP A 12 13.41 3.35 0.28
N VAL A 13 12.16 3.21 -0.14
CA VAL A 13 11.09 2.59 0.65
C VAL A 13 10.38 1.46 -0.10
N THR A 14 9.84 0.51 0.66
CA THR A 14 8.92 -0.52 0.17
C THR A 14 7.51 -0.23 0.68
N LEU A 15 6.51 -0.41 -0.18
CA LEU A 15 5.11 -0.17 0.14
C LEU A 15 4.33 -1.49 0.12
N VAL A 16 3.69 -1.83 1.23
CA VAL A 16 2.74 -2.95 1.32
C VAL A 16 1.36 -2.39 1.60
N VAL A 17 0.38 -2.78 0.78
CA VAL A 17 -1.01 -2.34 0.90
C VAL A 17 -1.90 -3.56 0.99
N LEU A 18 -2.71 -3.62 2.04
CA LEU A 18 -3.76 -4.62 2.23
C LEU A 18 -5.11 -3.92 2.28
N GLY A 19 -6.02 -4.28 1.38
CA GLY A 19 -7.39 -3.78 1.46
C GLY A 19 -8.22 -4.03 0.21
N SER A 20 -9.49 -3.64 0.29
CA SER A 20 -10.46 -3.69 -0.80
C SER A 20 -11.41 -2.50 -0.70
N GLY A 21 -11.98 -2.04 -1.82
CA GLY A 21 -12.88 -0.89 -1.78
C GLY A 21 -13.27 -0.38 -3.15
N GLU A 22 -13.36 0.95 -3.30
CA GLU A 22 -13.72 1.56 -4.59
C GLU A 22 -12.69 1.18 -5.68
N ALA A 23 -13.19 0.79 -6.86
CA ALA A 23 -12.38 0.30 -7.97
C ALA A 23 -11.21 1.25 -8.34
N ARG A 24 -11.43 2.57 -8.28
CA ARG A 24 -10.38 3.57 -8.57
C ARG A 24 -9.14 3.41 -7.69
N TYR A 25 -9.30 3.00 -6.43
CA TYR A 25 -8.18 2.81 -5.49
C TYR A 25 -7.51 1.45 -5.74
N GLU A 26 -8.29 0.41 -5.97
CA GLU A 26 -7.74 -0.91 -6.30
C GLU A 26 -6.95 -0.86 -7.61
N GLU A 27 -7.47 -0.18 -8.65
CA GLU A 27 -6.78 0.04 -9.92
C GLU A 27 -5.52 0.89 -9.75
N PHE A 28 -5.55 1.89 -8.87
CA PHE A 28 -4.39 2.72 -8.56
C PHE A 28 -3.26 1.87 -7.96
N PHE A 29 -3.53 1.09 -6.90
CA PHE A 29 -2.51 0.26 -6.27
C PHE A 29 -2.08 -0.93 -7.14
N THR A 30 -3.00 -1.48 -7.95
CA THR A 30 -2.65 -2.51 -8.94
C THR A 30 -1.67 -1.98 -9.97
N ARG A 31 -1.89 -0.77 -10.51
CA ARG A 31 -0.96 -0.12 -11.44
C ARG A 31 0.38 0.21 -10.78
N LEU A 32 0.34 0.76 -9.57
CA LEU A 32 1.55 1.08 -8.82
C LEU A 32 2.42 -0.16 -8.56
N GLN A 33 1.80 -1.30 -8.22
CA GLN A 33 2.49 -2.59 -8.12
C GLN A 33 3.11 -3.03 -9.46
N GLN A 34 2.40 -2.84 -10.57
CA GLN A 34 2.91 -3.22 -11.90
C GLN A 34 4.11 -2.38 -12.33
N GLU A 35 4.11 -1.09 -11.99
CA GLU A 35 5.19 -0.13 -12.28
C GLU A 35 6.41 -0.32 -11.36
N HIS A 36 6.21 -0.79 -10.13
CA HIS A 36 7.25 -0.93 -9.10
C HIS A 36 7.28 -2.33 -8.47
N ARG A 37 7.35 -3.39 -9.29
CA ARG A 37 7.19 -4.80 -8.84
C ARG A 37 8.12 -5.26 -7.72
N GLU A 38 9.30 -4.65 -7.59
CA GLU A 38 10.28 -5.01 -6.56
C GLU A 38 10.03 -4.29 -5.22
N ARG A 39 9.22 -3.22 -5.23
CA ARG A 39 9.07 -2.29 -4.09
C ARG A 39 7.62 -2.05 -3.67
N VAL A 40 6.65 -2.56 -4.41
CA VAL A 40 5.23 -2.35 -4.12
C VAL A 40 4.49 -3.68 -4.20
N VAL A 41 3.75 -4.00 -3.13
CA VAL A 41 2.83 -5.13 -3.07
C VAL A 41 1.44 -4.62 -2.68
N PHE A 42 0.44 -4.97 -3.47
CA PHE A 42 -0.96 -4.73 -3.17
C PHE A 42 -1.72 -6.06 -3.09
N TYR A 43 -2.16 -6.41 -1.88
CA TYR A 43 -3.09 -7.49 -1.63
C TYR A 43 -4.52 -6.94 -1.64
N ARG A 44 -5.29 -7.33 -2.65
CA ARG A 44 -6.70 -6.99 -2.77
C ARG A 44 -7.57 -7.94 -1.96
N GLY A 45 -8.21 -7.43 -0.91
CA GLY A 45 -9.13 -8.19 -0.08
C GLY A 45 -8.93 -7.95 1.41
N TYR A 46 -9.39 -8.91 2.21
CA TYR A 46 -9.28 -8.91 3.66
C TYR A 46 -8.47 -10.11 4.14
N SER A 47 -7.53 -9.89 5.05
CA SER A 47 -6.79 -10.94 5.74
C SER A 47 -6.31 -10.43 7.10
N ASN A 48 -6.87 -10.97 8.18
CA ASN A 48 -6.52 -10.58 9.54
C ASN A 48 -5.09 -10.97 9.92
N GLU A 49 -4.65 -12.14 9.49
CA GLU A 49 -3.30 -12.63 9.72
C GLU A 49 -2.27 -11.74 9.00
N LEU A 50 -2.52 -11.43 7.72
CA LEU A 50 -1.64 -10.56 6.95
C LEU A 50 -1.61 -9.14 7.51
N ALA A 51 -2.74 -8.62 8.00
CA ALA A 51 -2.78 -7.31 8.66
C ALA A 51 -1.82 -7.27 9.87
N HIS A 52 -1.91 -8.25 10.76
CA HIS A 52 -0.99 -8.33 11.91
C HIS A 52 0.48 -8.49 11.50
N TRP A 53 0.77 -9.26 10.43
CA TRP A 53 2.14 -9.39 9.92
C TRP A 53 2.67 -8.09 9.33
N ILE A 54 1.83 -7.34 8.61
CA ILE A 54 2.20 -6.01 8.09
C ILE A 54 2.48 -5.07 9.26
N GLU A 55 1.60 -5.01 10.26
CA GLU A 55 1.78 -4.14 11.43
C GLU A 55 3.04 -4.50 12.25
N ALA A 56 3.34 -5.78 12.42
CA ALA A 56 4.52 -6.22 13.17
C ALA A 56 5.83 -6.13 12.38
N GLY A 57 5.77 -6.18 11.05
CA GLY A 57 6.93 -6.21 10.16
C GLY A 57 7.28 -4.87 9.51
N ALA A 58 6.38 -3.89 9.56
CA ALA A 58 6.61 -2.57 8.96
C ALA A 58 7.37 -1.64 9.91
N ASP A 59 8.32 -0.88 9.36
CA ASP A 59 8.99 0.21 10.10
C ASP A 59 8.05 1.40 10.32
N PHE A 60 7.12 1.63 9.39
CA PHE A 60 6.12 2.71 9.46
C PHE A 60 4.73 2.19 9.08
N PHE A 61 3.73 2.61 9.86
CA PHE A 61 2.32 2.35 9.60
C PHE A 61 1.58 3.66 9.31
N VAL A 62 0.76 3.66 8.26
CA VAL A 62 0.04 4.86 7.82
C VAL A 62 -1.45 4.58 7.73
N MET A 63 -2.24 5.30 8.53
CA MET A 63 -3.70 5.38 8.41
C MET A 63 -4.11 6.80 8.01
N PRO A 64 -4.19 7.11 6.70
CA PRO A 64 -4.58 8.45 6.25
C PRO A 64 -6.11 8.58 6.23
N SER A 65 -6.76 8.17 7.32
CA SER A 65 -8.22 8.26 7.45
C SER A 65 -8.64 9.73 7.56
N ARG A 66 -9.85 10.04 7.11
CA ARG A 66 -10.41 11.40 7.29
C ARG A 66 -10.85 11.64 8.73
N TYR A 67 -11.22 10.56 9.42
CA TYR A 67 -11.63 10.49 10.82
C TYR A 67 -11.21 9.12 11.35
N GLU A 68 -10.90 9.05 12.64
CA GLU A 68 -10.65 7.81 13.38
C GLU A 68 -11.92 7.29 14.03
#